data_AF-A0A961HEY0-F1
#
_entry.id   AF-A0A961HEY0-F1
#
_cell.length_a   1.000
_cell.length_b   1.000
_cell.length_c   1.000
_cell.angle_alpha   90.00
_cell.angle_beta   90.00
_cell.angle_gamma   90.00
#
_symmetry.space_group_name_H-M   'P 1'
#
loop_
_entity.id
_entity.type
_entity.pdbx_description
1 polymer ?
#
loop_
_entity_poly.entity_id
_entity_poly.type
_entity_poly.pdbx_seq_one_letter_code
_entity_poly.pdbx_strand_id
1 'polypeptide(L)'
;AEVVDTYDDGRPKRVKIKIKAAGLTDDQIVEYSWGENTAGWTLIKAGQLRSQEARYTLTPQGAKTKVHFEITVDTSVPLPGFILKRAIKGGTESATDGLRKQVLKIKKGG
;
A
#
# COMPACT_ATOMS: atom_id res chain seq x y z
N ALA A 1 -9.45 7.24 2.75
CA ALA A 1 -8.47 7.73 1.78
C ALA A 1 -9.20 8.61 0.79
N GLU A 2 -8.49 9.55 0.16
CA GLU A 2 -9.05 10.54 -0.74
C GLU A 2 -8.14 10.66 -1.97
N VAL A 3 -8.71 10.56 -3.18
CA VAL A 3 -7.95 10.75 -4.42
C VAL A 3 -7.75 12.25 -4.62
N VAL A 4 -6.50 12.67 -4.74
CA VAL A 4 -6.12 14.07 -4.96
C VAL A 4 -6.14 14.40 -6.44
N ASP A 5 -5.56 13.52 -7.26
CA ASP A 5 -5.56 13.63 -8.73
C ASP A 5 -5.46 12.25 -9.38
N THR A 6 -5.73 12.21 -10.69
CA THR A 6 -5.74 11.00 -11.51
C THR A 6 -4.81 11.14 -12.71
N TYR A 7 -4.40 10.02 -13.27
CA TYR A 7 -3.84 9.95 -14.63
C TYR A 7 -4.95 10.14 -15.68
N ASP A 8 -4.55 10.30 -16.95
CA ASP A 8 -5.47 10.50 -18.08
C ASP A 8 -6.40 9.30 -18.32
N ASP A 9 -5.98 8.10 -17.91
CA ASP A 9 -6.78 6.87 -17.95
C ASP A 9 -7.78 6.75 -16.79
N GLY A 10 -7.84 7.77 -15.93
CA GLY A 10 -8.69 7.84 -14.75
C GLY A 10 -8.18 7.08 -13.53
N ARG A 11 -7.02 6.40 -13.61
CA ARG A 11 -6.45 5.72 -12.45
C ARG A 11 -5.94 6.75 -11.42
N PRO A 12 -6.08 6.49 -10.11
CA PRO A 12 -5.55 7.38 -9.09
C PRO A 12 -4.05 7.62 -9.29
N LYS A 13 -3.63 8.89 -9.33
CA LYS A 13 -2.23 9.26 -9.39
C LYS A 13 -1.76 9.61 -7.99
N ARG A 14 -2.30 10.63 -7.34
CA ARG A 14 -1.99 10.94 -5.93
C ARG A 14 -3.16 10.67 -5.02
N VAL A 15 -2.87 10.09 -3.86
CA VAL A 15 -3.88 9.74 -2.86
C VAL A 15 -3.42 10.18 -1.48
N LYS A 16 -4.33 10.83 -0.75
CA LYS A 16 -4.16 11.16 0.67
C LYS A 16 -4.69 10.02 1.54
N ILE A 17 -3.82 9.51 2.42
CA ILE A 17 -4.10 8.35 3.26
C ILE A 17 -3.74 8.70 4.70
N LYS A 18 -4.63 8.37 5.63
CA LYS A 18 -4.36 8.44 7.07
C LYS A 18 -4.10 7.04 7.58
N ILE A 19 -2.87 6.75 7.98
CA ILE A 19 -2.47 5.45 8.54
C ILE A 19 -2.52 5.54 10.07
N LYS A 20 -3.04 4.48 10.69
CA LYS A 20 -2.99 4.27 12.14
C LYS A 20 -2.38 2.90 12.42
N ALA A 21 -1.16 2.86 12.95
CA ALA A 21 -0.46 1.62 13.21
C ALA A 21 0.43 1.76 14.45
N ALA A 22 0.45 0.73 15.31
CA ALA A 22 1.32 0.67 16.49
C ALA A 22 1.28 1.93 17.39
N GLY A 23 0.12 2.57 17.53
CA GLY A 23 -0.06 3.81 18.32
C GLY A 23 0.35 5.09 17.59
N LEU A 24 0.89 5.00 16.38
CA LEU A 24 1.24 6.12 15.53
C LEU A 24 0.09 6.44 14.57
N THR A 25 -0.16 7.74 14.36
CA THR A 25 -1.01 8.23 13.28
C THR A 25 -0.15 9.07 12.35
N ASP A 26 -0.25 8.80 11.05
CA ASP A 26 0.48 9.52 10.02
C ASP A 26 -0.45 9.87 8.86
N ASP A 27 -0.44 11.14 8.46
CA ASP A 27 -1.16 11.64 7.29
C ASP A 27 -0.18 11.71 6.12
N GLN A 28 -0.45 10.89 5.10
CA GLN A 28 0.45 10.64 3.99
C GLN A 28 -0.18 11.08 2.68
N ILE A 29 0.66 11.54 1.75
CA ILE A 29 0.33 11.64 0.33
C ILE A 29 1.29 10.68 -0.38
N VAL A 30 0.73 9.76 -1.15
CA VAL A 30 1.48 8.82 -1.98
C VAL A 30 1.12 9.03 -3.45
N GLU A 31 2.09 8.82 -4.33
CA GLU A 31 1.86 8.76 -5.78
C GLU A 31 1.89 7.30 -6.22
N TYR A 32 0.81 6.85 -6.86
CA TYR A 32 0.68 5.51 -7.41
C TYR A 32 1.37 5.40 -8.75
N SER A 33 1.96 4.24 -9.00
CA SER A 33 2.40 3.80 -10.32
C SER A 33 1.62 2.55 -10.70
N TRP A 34 1.16 2.50 -11.94
CA TRP A 34 0.37 1.41 -12.46
C TRP A 34 1.08 0.75 -13.63
N GLY A 35 1.17 -0.58 -13.60
CA GLY A 35 1.56 -1.39 -14.75
C GLY A 35 0.44 -2.32 -15.17
N GLU A 36 0.76 -3.22 -16.08
CA GLU A 36 -0.17 -4.25 -16.55
C GLU A 36 -0.60 -5.19 -15.42
N ASN A 37 0.40 -5.75 -14.71
CA ASN A 37 0.22 -6.69 -13.60
C ASN A 37 0.84 -6.18 -12.29
N THR A 38 1.09 -4.88 -12.21
CA THR A 38 1.71 -4.24 -11.05
C THR A 38 0.93 -3.00 -10.61
N ALA A 39 0.95 -2.77 -9.31
CA ALA A 39 0.45 -1.53 -8.72
C ALA A 39 1.38 -1.18 -7.56
N GLY A 40 2.02 -0.03 -7.62
CA GLY A 40 2.93 0.43 -6.58
C GLY A 40 2.65 1.86 -6.19
N TRP A 41 3.35 2.33 -5.16
CA TRP A 41 3.31 3.73 -4.77
C TRP A 41 4.61 4.16 -4.11
N THR A 42 4.87 5.46 -4.19
CA THR A 42 6.00 6.14 -3.55
C THR A 42 5.49 7.29 -2.69
N LEU A 43 6.15 7.52 -1.55
CA LEU A 43 5.81 8.61 -0.65
C LEU A 43 6.13 9.96 -1.26
N ILE A 44 5.16 10.87 -1.22
CA ILE A 44 5.32 12.28 -1.57
C ILE A 44 5.44 13.14 -0.31
N LYS A 45 4.62 12.85 0.70
CA LYS A 45 4.61 13.59 1.95
C LYS A 45 4.14 12.70 3.10
N ALA A 46 4.78 12.82 4.25
CA ALA A 46 4.35 12.24 5.52
C ALA A 46 4.73 13.18 6.67
N GLY A 47 4.15 12.96 7.84
CA GLY A 47 4.62 13.57 9.07
C GLY A 47 5.78 12.79 9.70
N GLN A 48 5.71 11.46 9.69
CA GLN A 48 6.66 10.61 10.43
C GLN A 48 7.63 9.81 9.55
N LEU A 49 7.28 9.54 8.29
CA LEU A 49 8.13 8.82 7.35
C LEU A 49 9.00 9.77 6.53
N ARG A 50 10.22 9.33 6.24
CA ARG A 50 11.13 10.00 5.30
C ARG A 50 10.89 9.48 3.89
N SER A 51 10.78 8.15 3.74
CA SER A 51 10.48 7.51 2.48
C SER A 51 9.63 6.27 2.69
N GLN A 52 8.84 5.95 1.66
CA GLN A 52 8.12 4.68 1.55
C GLN A 52 8.01 4.37 0.06
N GLU A 53 8.31 3.13 -0.29
CA GLU A 53 8.02 2.57 -1.62
C GLU A 53 7.40 1.20 -1.43
N ALA A 54 6.30 0.93 -2.12
CA ALA A 54 5.68 -0.39 -2.10
C ALA A 54 5.22 -0.79 -3.49
N ARG A 55 5.14 -2.10 -3.73
CA ARG A 55 4.66 -2.65 -4.99
C ARG A 55 3.96 -3.98 -4.78
N TYR A 56 2.83 -4.14 -5.46
CA TYR A 56 2.24 -5.43 -5.76
C TYR A 56 2.68 -5.88 -7.13
N THR A 57 3.06 -7.14 -7.23
CA THR A 57 3.27 -7.85 -8.48
C THR A 57 2.35 -9.07 -8.51
N LEU A 58 1.49 -9.12 -9.52
CA LEU A 58 0.51 -10.19 -9.69
C LEU A 58 1.01 -11.15 -10.76
N THR A 59 1.13 -12.43 -10.42
CA THR A 59 1.54 -13.47 -11.37
C THR A 59 0.41 -14.49 -11.54
N PRO A 60 -0.12 -14.69 -12.76
CA PRO A 60 -1.08 -15.75 -13.02
C PRO A 60 -0.53 -17.14 -12.65
N GLN A 61 -1.36 -17.96 -12.00
CA GLN A 61 -1.07 -19.35 -11.65
C GLN A 61 -2.30 -20.23 -11.92
N GLY A 62 -2.60 -20.42 -13.21
CA GLY A 62 -3.82 -21.10 -13.65
C GLY A 62 -5.06 -20.35 -13.16
N ALA A 63 -5.92 -21.04 -12.40
CA ALA A 63 -7.12 -20.44 -11.79
C ALA A 63 -6.84 -19.59 -10.54
N LYS A 64 -5.57 -19.45 -10.14
CA LYS A 64 -5.12 -18.67 -8.97
C LYS A 64 -4.19 -17.54 -9.41
N THR A 65 -3.93 -16.61 -8.51
CA THR A 65 -2.95 -15.54 -8.70
C THR A 65 -1.97 -15.57 -7.52
N LYS A 66 -0.67 -15.58 -7.82
CA LYS A 66 0.36 -15.33 -6.82
C LYS A 66 0.51 -13.82 -6.67
N VAL A 67 0.38 -13.34 -5.44
CA VAL A 67 0.60 -11.94 -5.09
C VAL A 67 1.96 -11.84 -4.42
N HIS A 68 2.87 -11.08 -5.01
CA HIS A 68 4.08 -10.64 -4.34
C HIS A 68 3.89 -9.20 -3.88
N PHE A 69 4.09 -8.95 -2.60
CA PHE A 69 4.02 -7.61 -2.02
C PHE A 69 5.37 -7.29 -1.37
N GLU A 70 5.95 -6.17 -1.80
CA GLU A 70 7.21 -5.64 -1.29
C GLU A 70 6.97 -4.21 -0.79
N ILE A 71 7.63 -3.86 0.31
CA ILE A 71 7.57 -2.51 0.89
C ILE A 71 8.90 -2.18 1.58
N THR A 72 9.40 -0.99 1.30
CA THR A 72 10.56 -0.39 1.97
C THR A 72 10.11 0.90 2.65
N VAL A 73 10.57 1.12 3.88
CA VAL A 73 10.19 2.27 4.69
C VAL A 73 11.43 2.84 5.38
N ASP A 74 11.58 4.16 5.32
CA ASP A 74 12.55 4.91 6.13
C ASP A 74 11.84 5.95 7.00
N THR A 75 12.27 6.08 8.24
CA THR A 75 11.60 6.90 9.26
C THR A 75 12.40 8.18 9.53
N SER A 76 11.72 9.33 9.56
CA SER A 76 12.35 10.61 9.89
C SER A 76 12.67 10.76 11.38
N VAL A 77 11.98 9.99 12.22
CA VAL A 77 12.13 9.96 13.68
C VAL A 77 12.72 8.63 14.15
N PRO A 78 13.56 8.61 15.20
CA PRO A 78 14.09 7.36 15.74
C PRO A 78 12.96 6.55 16.38
N LEU A 79 12.48 5.53 15.66
CA LEU A 79 11.52 4.56 16.20
C LEU A 79 12.26 3.36 16.80
N PRO A 80 11.84 2.87 17.97
CA PRO A 80 12.31 1.58 18.47
C PRO A 80 12.04 0.48 17.42
N GLY A 81 13.05 -0.34 17.12
CA GLY A 81 12.98 -1.30 16.01
C GLY A 81 11.82 -2.30 16.10
N PHE A 82 11.33 -2.61 17.31
CA PHE A 82 10.16 -3.47 17.50
C PHE A 82 8.83 -2.79 17.07
N ILE A 83 8.72 -1.47 17.19
CA ILE A 83 7.55 -0.70 16.73
C ILE A 83 7.53 -0.68 15.20
N LEU A 84 8.68 -0.37 14.58
CA LEU A 84 8.82 -0.38 13.13
C LEU A 84 8.48 -1.76 12.54
N LYS A 85 9.02 -2.84 13.12
CA LYS A 85 8.72 -4.22 12.70
C LYS A 85 7.23 -4.55 12.82
N ARG A 86 6.54 -4.13 13.90
CA ARG A 86 5.11 -4.35 14.07
C ARG A 86 4.26 -3.56 13.08
N ALA A 87 4.63 -2.31 12.81
CA ALA A 87 3.94 -1.47 11.83
C ALA A 87 4.07 -2.04 10.41
N ILE A 88 5.29 -2.44 10.00
CA ILE A 88 5.52 -3.08 8.69
C ILE A 88 4.74 -4.39 8.59
N LYS A 89 4.84 -5.26 9.60
CA LYS A 89 4.10 -6.54 9.61
C LYS A 89 2.59 -6.34 9.49
N GLY A 90 2.01 -5.47 10.32
CA GLY A 90 0.58 -5.19 10.27
C GLY A 90 0.14 -4.52 8.96
N GLY A 91 0.98 -3.66 8.39
CA GLY A 91 0.77 -3.08 7.07
C GLY A 91 0.73 -4.15 5.97
N THR A 92 1.70 -5.07 5.95
CA THR A 92 1.78 -6.17 4.98
C THR A 92 0.62 -7.15 5.11
N GLU A 93 0.21 -7.50 6.34
CA GLU A 93 -0.95 -8.37 6.58
C GLU A 93 -2.23 -7.70 6.08
N SER A 94 -2.44 -6.42 6.42
CA SER A 94 -3.62 -5.66 5.96
C SER A 94 -3.67 -5.54 4.43
N ALA A 95 -2.51 -5.31 3.81
CA ALA A 95 -2.33 -5.19 2.37
C ALA A 95 -2.69 -6.49 1.63
N THR A 96 -2.31 -7.65 2.17
CA THR A 96 -2.52 -8.95 1.51
C THR A 96 -3.91 -9.54 1.83
N ASP A 97 -4.35 -9.46 3.09
CA ASP A 97 -5.69 -9.92 3.49
C ASP A 97 -6.80 -9.03 2.90
N GLY A 98 -6.59 -7.72 2.86
CA GLY A 98 -7.51 -6.78 2.24
C GLY A 98 -7.73 -7.09 0.77
N LEU A 99 -6.63 -7.31 0.02
CA LEU A 99 -6.69 -7.68 -1.38
C LEU A 99 -7.43 -9.02 -1.58
N ARG A 100 -7.10 -10.04 -0.79
CA ARG A 100 -7.77 -11.34 -0.86
C ARG A 100 -9.28 -11.23 -0.60
N LYS A 101 -9.68 -10.51 0.44
CA LYS A 101 -11.10 -10.30 0.78
C LYS A 101 -11.84 -9.62 -0.36
N GLN A 102 -11.24 -8.59 -0.98
CA GLN A 102 -11.85 -7.88 -2.09
C GLN A 102 -12.01 -8.76 -3.33
N VAL A 103 -10.99 -9.55 -3.69
CA VAL A 103 -11.07 -10.50 -4.81
C VAL A 103 -12.19 -11.52 -4.58
N LEU A 104 -12.29 -12.08 -3.37
CA LEU A 104 -13.35 -13.04 -3.03
C LEU A 104 -14.74 -12.42 -3.04
N LYS A 105 -14.87 -11.15 -2.64
CA LYS A 105 -16.13 -10.40 -2.71
C LYS A 105 -16.59 -10.24 -4.16
N ILE A 106 -15.69 -9.80 -5.06
CA ILE A 106 -16.00 -9.61 -6.48
C ILE A 106 -16.40 -10.94 -7.13
N LYS A 107 -15.65 -12.04 -6.87
CA LYS A 107 -15.95 -13.36 -7.42
C LYS A 107 -17.32 -13.92 -7.00
N LYS A 108 -17.85 -13.54 -5.83
CA LYS A 108 -19.15 -14.00 -5.34
C LYS A 108 -20.33 -13.17 -5.85
N GLY A 109 -20.07 -11.96 -6.33
CA GLY A 109 -21.10 -11.01 -6.78
C GLY A 109 -21.17 -10.88 -8.30
N GLY A 110 -20.45 -11.71 -9.05
CA GLY A 110 -20.47 -11.78 -10.51
C GLY A 110 -20.91 -13.16 -10.97
#